data_AF-A0A849HA16-F1
#
_entry.id   AF-A0A849HA16-F1
#
_cell.length_a   1.000
_cell.length_b   1.000
_cell.length_c   1.000
_cell.angle_alpha   90.00
_cell.angle_beta   90.00
_cell.angle_gamma   90.00
#
_symmetry.space_group_name_H-M   'P 1'
#
loop_
_entity.id
_entity.type
_entity.pdbx_description
1 polymer ?
#
loop_
_entity_poly.entity_id
_entity_poly.type
_entity_poly.pdbx_seq_one_letter_code
_entity_poly.pdbx_strand_id
1 'polypeptide(L)'
;MKHRILAVAILLAVGGGPLSAQEGVRERARENLPTQVFESIDALATEVGREGIPAEPLFNKALEGLAKRVPSDRLLPAVTRYAGQLRMAREAFGGLGSGPLYVAGADALQRGVEPELLSRLGQREGDSPGASPMAVLVLADLVEAGVPADRALGMVREALRMRTGEQQMLGMTARVRQLMRQGQSPQDAAEQVRRSLQRGRGGGVGPPVPPGSEPSTKGRRQGGNGRGGGR
;
A
#
# COMPACT_ATOMS: atom_id res chain seq x y z
N MET A 1 -1.29 -28.03 -13.47
CA MET A 1 -0.83 -26.63 -13.25
C MET A 1 -1.63 -26.05 -12.10
N LYS A 2 -0.97 -25.73 -10.97
CA LYS A 2 -1.65 -25.44 -9.70
C LYS A 2 -2.05 -23.97 -9.64
N HIS A 3 -3.33 -23.66 -9.83
CA HIS A 3 -3.88 -22.35 -9.51
C HIS A 3 -3.83 -22.14 -7.99
N ARG A 4 -2.97 -21.23 -7.51
CA ARG A 4 -3.02 -20.72 -6.14
C ARG A 4 -3.46 -19.26 -6.20
N ILE A 5 -4.75 -19.06 -6.40
CA ILE A 5 -5.43 -17.81 -6.09
C ILE A 5 -5.82 -17.92 -4.61
N LEU A 6 -5.27 -17.06 -3.75
CA LEU A 6 -5.97 -16.53 -2.58
C LEU A 6 -5.14 -15.35 -2.04
N ALA A 7 -5.37 -14.17 -2.60
CA ALA A 7 -5.02 -12.91 -1.94
C ALA A 7 -6.20 -12.57 -1.03
N VAL A 8 -6.08 -12.90 0.25
CA VAL A 8 -7.06 -12.50 1.26
C VAL A 8 -6.59 -11.15 1.80
N ALA A 9 -7.10 -10.08 1.19
CA ALA A 9 -7.05 -8.74 1.75
C ALA A 9 -8.16 -8.64 2.81
N ILE A 10 -7.81 -8.76 4.09
CA ILE A 10 -8.72 -8.41 5.17
C ILE A 10 -8.63 -6.90 5.38
N LEU A 11 -9.58 -6.19 4.77
CA LEU A 11 -9.88 -4.80 5.07
C LEU A 11 -10.85 -4.81 6.28
N LEU A 12 -10.34 -4.60 7.49
CA LEU A 12 -11.18 -4.46 8.69
C LEU A 12 -11.69 -3.02 8.79
N ALA A 13 -12.99 -2.86 8.54
CA ALA A 13 -13.74 -1.64 8.83
C ALA A 13 -13.90 -1.47 10.36
N VAL A 14 -13.67 -0.24 10.81
CA VAL A 14 -13.69 0.22 12.20
C VAL A 14 -15.11 0.32 12.75
N GLY A 15 -15.33 -0.16 13.99
CA GLY A 15 -16.57 0.07 14.72
C GLY A 15 -16.61 -0.62 16.09
N GLY A 16 -15.77 -0.18 17.04
CA GLY A 16 -15.72 -0.67 18.43
C GLY A 16 -14.28 -0.64 18.94
N GLY A 17 -14.06 -0.15 20.17
CA GLY A 17 -12.74 0.28 20.67
C GLY A 17 -11.57 -0.71 20.50
N PRO A 18 -10.33 -0.21 20.45
CA PRO A 18 -9.13 -1.03 20.21
C PRO A 18 -8.91 -2.13 21.26
N LEU A 19 -9.45 -1.97 22.46
CA LEU A 19 -9.33 -2.93 23.56
C LEU A 19 -10.17 -4.20 23.33
N SER A 20 -11.44 -4.05 22.92
CA SER A 20 -12.35 -5.20 22.77
C SER A 20 -11.97 -6.09 21.58
N ALA A 21 -11.43 -5.49 20.50
CA ALA A 21 -10.90 -6.26 19.37
C ALA A 21 -9.65 -7.04 19.75
N GLN A 22 -8.74 -6.43 20.52
CA GLN A 22 -7.51 -7.07 20.99
C GLN A 22 -7.80 -8.23 21.95
N GLU A 23 -8.72 -8.03 22.91
CA GLU A 23 -9.18 -9.07 23.83
C GLU A 23 -9.79 -10.25 23.07
N GLY A 24 -10.61 -10.00 22.05
CA GLY A 24 -11.23 -11.05 21.25
C GLY A 24 -10.24 -11.88 20.41
N VAL A 25 -9.18 -11.27 19.88
CA VAL A 25 -8.14 -12.02 19.14
C VAL A 25 -7.28 -12.85 20.10
N ARG A 26 -6.90 -12.27 21.24
CA ARG A 26 -6.13 -12.95 22.27
C ARG A 26 -6.88 -14.15 22.85
N GLU A 27 -8.18 -14.00 23.12
CA GLU A 27 -9.00 -15.11 23.64
C GLU A 27 -9.09 -16.25 22.63
N ARG A 28 -9.37 -15.95 21.36
CA ARG A 28 -9.35 -16.97 20.30
C ARG A 28 -8.00 -17.68 20.21
N ALA A 29 -6.89 -16.94 20.37
CA ALA A 29 -5.56 -17.56 20.41
C ALA A 29 -5.39 -18.48 21.62
N ARG A 30 -5.91 -18.12 22.79
CA ARG A 30 -5.89 -18.96 24.00
C ARG A 30 -6.68 -20.26 23.81
N GLU A 31 -7.86 -20.17 23.22
CA GLU A 31 -8.76 -21.31 23.00
C GLU A 31 -8.21 -22.32 21.97
N ASN A 32 -7.45 -21.85 20.98
CA ASN A 32 -7.10 -22.66 19.81
C ASN A 32 -5.62 -23.08 19.73
N LEU A 33 -4.71 -22.39 20.44
CA LEU A 33 -3.29 -22.73 20.43
C LEU A 33 -2.94 -23.70 21.57
N PRO A 34 -1.90 -24.54 21.41
CA PRO A 34 -1.33 -25.27 22.54
C PRO A 34 -0.92 -24.31 23.66
N THR A 35 -1.22 -24.65 24.92
CA THR A 35 -1.02 -23.79 26.09
C THR A 35 0.37 -23.15 26.14
N GLN A 36 1.42 -23.96 25.98
CA GLN A 36 2.81 -23.48 26.02
C GLN A 36 3.13 -22.48 24.89
N VAL A 37 2.54 -22.67 23.70
CA VAL A 37 2.70 -21.76 22.57
C VAL A 37 1.98 -20.44 22.84
N PHE A 38 0.75 -20.50 23.37
CA PHE A 38 0.00 -19.32 23.76
C PHE A 38 0.74 -18.49 24.82
N GLU A 39 1.19 -19.10 25.91
CA GLU A 39 1.91 -18.41 26.99
C GLU A 39 3.18 -17.72 26.48
N SER A 40 3.93 -18.38 25.60
CA SER A 40 5.13 -17.81 24.98
C SER A 40 4.80 -16.59 24.11
N ILE A 41 3.72 -16.66 23.32
CA ILE A 41 3.28 -15.54 22.48
C ILE A 41 2.71 -14.40 23.32
N ASP A 42 2.02 -14.70 24.42
CA ASP A 42 1.45 -13.70 25.34
C ASP A 42 2.54 -12.92 26.08
N ALA A 43 3.60 -13.61 26.50
CA ALA A 43 4.79 -12.99 27.07
C ALA A 43 5.47 -12.05 26.06
N LEU A 44 5.69 -12.53 24.83
CA LEU A 44 6.26 -11.73 23.74
C LEU A 44 5.36 -10.53 23.39
N ALA A 45 4.04 -10.72 23.35
CA ALA A 45 3.05 -9.67 23.12
C ALA A 45 3.12 -8.56 24.18
N THR A 46 3.29 -8.96 25.44
CA THR A 46 3.48 -8.02 26.56
C THR A 46 4.80 -7.25 26.42
N GLU A 47 5.87 -7.90 26.01
CA GLU A 47 7.18 -7.27 25.75
C GLU A 47 7.10 -6.23 24.63
N VAL A 48 6.65 -6.61 23.43
CA VAL A 48 6.54 -5.67 22.30
C VAL A 48 5.54 -4.53 22.59
N GLY A 49 4.49 -4.82 23.37
CA GLY A 49 3.53 -3.81 23.82
C GLY A 49 4.20 -2.69 24.63
N ARG A 50 5.17 -3.02 25.49
CA ARG A 50 5.95 -2.03 26.26
C ARG A 50 6.83 -1.16 25.37
N GLU A 51 7.18 -1.63 24.18
CA GLU A 51 7.94 -0.89 23.17
C GLU A 51 7.04 0.02 22.30
N GLY A 52 5.73 0.03 22.56
CA GLY A 52 4.74 0.77 21.78
C GLY A 52 4.38 0.11 20.44
N ILE A 53 4.67 -1.19 20.29
CA ILE A 53 4.28 -1.99 19.13
C ILE A 53 2.94 -2.66 19.44
N PRO A 54 1.96 -2.66 18.51
CA PRO A 54 0.70 -3.35 18.73
C PRO A 54 0.94 -4.86 18.92
N ALA A 55 0.34 -5.43 19.95
CA ALA A 55 0.45 -6.86 20.27
C ALA A 55 -0.49 -7.75 19.44
N GLU A 56 -1.66 -7.23 19.05
CA GLU A 56 -2.68 -7.96 18.28
C GLU A 56 -2.14 -8.68 17.02
N PRO A 57 -1.24 -8.07 16.22
CA PRO A 57 -0.65 -8.73 15.06
C PRO A 57 0.07 -10.04 15.37
N LEU A 58 0.62 -10.23 16.57
CA LEU A 58 1.32 -11.48 16.94
C LEU A 58 0.31 -12.63 17.10
N PHE A 59 -0.82 -12.37 17.76
CA PHE A 59 -1.90 -13.36 17.90
C PHE A 59 -2.56 -13.65 16.56
N ASN A 60 -2.80 -12.63 15.72
CA ASN A 60 -3.30 -12.82 14.36
C ASN A 60 -2.35 -13.68 13.52
N LYS A 61 -1.02 -13.48 13.63
CA LYS A 61 -0.02 -14.29 12.94
C LYS A 61 -0.04 -15.75 13.40
N ALA A 62 -0.22 -15.97 14.71
CA ALA A 62 -0.32 -17.29 15.29
C ALA A 62 -1.56 -18.05 14.79
N LEU A 63 -2.72 -17.39 14.82
CA LEU A 63 -3.98 -17.93 14.32
C LEU A 63 -3.95 -18.19 12.80
N GLU A 64 -3.29 -17.32 12.03
CA GLU A 64 -3.04 -17.53 10.61
C GLU A 64 -2.19 -18.80 10.37
N GLY A 65 -1.12 -18.98 11.17
CA GLY A 65 -0.29 -20.18 11.13
C GLY A 65 -1.09 -21.44 11.44
N LEU A 66 -1.93 -21.40 12.47
CA LEU A 66 -2.82 -22.51 12.84
C LEU A 66 -3.80 -22.84 11.70
N ALA A 67 -4.45 -21.83 11.11
CA ALA A 67 -5.36 -22.01 9.97
C ALA A 67 -4.65 -22.62 8.75
N LYS A 68 -3.37 -22.31 8.57
CA LYS A 68 -2.50 -22.91 7.53
C LYS A 68 -1.93 -24.28 7.91
N ARG A 69 -2.33 -24.83 9.06
CA ARG A 69 -1.83 -26.10 9.62
C ARG A 69 -0.31 -26.10 9.77
N VAL A 70 0.27 -24.96 10.14
CA VAL A 70 1.69 -24.87 10.49
C VAL A 70 1.90 -25.69 11.78
N PRO A 71 2.84 -26.66 11.77
CA PRO A 71 3.21 -27.40 12.97
C PRO A 71 3.60 -26.50 14.14
N SER A 72 3.23 -26.88 15.35
CA SER A 72 3.38 -26.06 16.56
C SER A 72 4.84 -25.67 16.84
N ASP A 73 5.79 -26.57 16.55
CA ASP A 73 7.23 -26.33 16.67
C ASP A 73 7.75 -25.22 15.73
N ARG A 74 7.06 -24.96 14.62
CA ARG A 74 7.37 -23.88 13.67
C ARG A 74 6.58 -22.60 13.92
N LEU A 75 5.52 -22.66 14.71
CA LEU A 75 4.62 -21.54 14.92
C LEU A 75 5.28 -20.44 15.77
N LEU A 76 5.84 -20.78 16.93
CA LEU A 76 6.50 -19.81 17.81
C LEU A 76 7.69 -19.11 17.12
N PRO A 77 8.65 -19.82 16.47
CA PRO A 77 9.73 -19.17 15.73
C PRO A 77 9.23 -18.18 14.64
N ALA A 78 8.13 -18.51 13.96
CA ALA A 78 7.55 -17.63 12.94
C ALA A 78 6.96 -16.34 13.56
N VAL A 79 6.30 -16.44 14.71
CA VAL A 79 5.74 -15.29 15.44
C VAL A 79 6.87 -14.44 16.04
N THR A 80 7.92 -15.05 16.60
CA THR A 80 9.10 -14.34 17.10
C THR A 80 9.81 -13.57 15.98
N ARG A 81 10.00 -14.19 14.82
CA ARG A 81 10.54 -13.50 13.64
C ARG A 81 9.67 -12.31 13.23
N TYR A 82 8.34 -12.49 13.24
CA TYR A 82 7.41 -11.42 12.90
C TYR A 82 7.45 -10.25 13.91
N ALA A 83 7.62 -10.53 15.21
CA ALA A 83 7.87 -9.51 16.21
C ALA A 83 9.16 -8.71 15.94
N GLY A 84 10.24 -9.40 15.54
CA GLY A 84 11.47 -8.73 15.07
C GLY A 84 11.23 -7.81 13.87
N GLN A 85 10.42 -8.24 12.91
CA GLN A 85 10.06 -7.42 11.75
C GLN A 85 9.23 -6.19 12.13
N LEU A 86 8.33 -6.30 13.11
CA LEU A 86 7.58 -5.15 13.64
C LEU A 86 8.51 -4.12 14.30
N ARG A 87 9.50 -4.58 15.07
CA ARG A 87 10.54 -3.72 15.66
C ARG A 87 11.34 -3.00 14.59
N MET A 88 11.86 -3.73 13.61
CA MET A 88 12.62 -3.16 12.50
C MET A 88 11.79 -2.15 11.69
N ALA A 89 10.50 -2.44 11.45
CA ALA A 89 9.61 -1.51 10.78
C ALA A 89 9.38 -0.23 11.61
N ARG A 90 9.19 -0.37 12.93
CA ARG A 90 9.06 0.78 13.84
C ARG A 90 10.31 1.64 13.83
N GLU A 91 11.49 1.04 13.91
CA GLU A 91 12.78 1.72 13.83
C GLU A 91 12.96 2.45 12.50
N ALA A 92 12.66 1.78 11.37
CA ALA A 92 12.73 2.39 10.05
C ALA A 92 11.84 3.63 9.92
N PHE A 93 10.67 3.65 10.57
CA PHE A 93 9.78 4.82 10.59
C PHE A 93 10.04 5.78 11.77
N GLY A 94 11.17 5.65 12.48
CA GLY A 94 11.59 6.56 13.55
C GLY A 94 10.70 6.50 14.81
N GLY A 95 9.93 5.44 15.01
CA GLY A 95 9.06 5.26 16.18
C GLY A 95 7.82 6.17 16.25
N LEU A 96 7.57 7.00 15.22
CA LEU A 96 6.43 7.93 15.15
C LEU A 96 5.27 7.42 14.29
N GLY A 97 5.38 6.21 13.75
CA GLY A 97 4.36 5.57 12.94
C GLY A 97 3.16 5.06 13.74
N SER A 98 2.13 4.62 13.02
CA SER A 98 0.96 3.96 13.59
C SER A 98 1.10 2.44 13.55
N GLY A 99 0.32 1.73 14.38
CA GLY A 99 0.28 0.27 14.36
C GLY A 99 0.08 -0.34 12.95
N PRO A 100 -0.91 0.12 12.16
CA PRO A 100 -1.08 -0.32 10.77
C PRO A 100 0.13 -0.08 9.87
N LEU A 101 0.87 1.02 10.08
CA LEU A 101 2.07 1.32 9.31
C LEU A 101 3.20 0.33 9.68
N TYR A 102 3.36 -0.01 10.96
CA TYR A 102 4.33 -1.02 11.39
C TYR A 102 4.01 -2.41 10.85
N VAL A 103 2.72 -2.79 10.83
CA VAL A 103 2.27 -4.06 10.23
C VAL A 103 2.59 -4.10 8.74
N ALA A 104 2.29 -3.03 7.99
CA ALA A 104 2.64 -2.95 6.57
C ALA A 104 4.16 -3.00 6.34
N GLY A 105 4.95 -2.34 7.20
CA GLY A 105 6.41 -2.40 7.15
C GLY A 105 6.94 -3.81 7.42
N ALA A 106 6.41 -4.51 8.43
CA ALA A 106 6.81 -5.88 8.73
C ALA A 106 6.50 -6.85 7.58
N ASP A 107 5.35 -6.70 6.92
CA ASP A 107 5.01 -7.45 5.72
C ASP A 107 5.96 -7.13 4.55
N ALA A 108 6.29 -5.85 4.34
CA ALA A 108 7.26 -5.44 3.32
C ALA A 108 8.66 -6.05 3.56
N LEU A 109 9.14 -6.05 4.81
CA LEU A 109 10.39 -6.72 5.20
C LEU A 109 10.32 -8.23 4.94
N GLN A 110 9.18 -8.86 5.20
CA GLN A 110 8.97 -10.29 4.90
C GLN A 110 9.07 -10.59 3.40
N ARG A 111 8.67 -9.64 2.55
CA ARG A 111 8.73 -9.74 1.08
C ARG A 111 10.07 -9.27 0.47
N GLY A 112 11.07 -8.97 1.30
CA GLY A 112 12.42 -8.62 0.85
C GLY A 112 12.63 -7.14 0.54
N VAL A 113 11.76 -6.26 1.03
CA VAL A 113 12.06 -4.81 1.05
C VAL A 113 13.09 -4.56 2.15
N GLU A 114 14.17 -3.85 1.82
CA GLU A 114 15.21 -3.50 2.79
C GLU A 114 14.72 -2.43 3.79
N PRO A 115 15.15 -2.48 5.07
CA PRO A 115 14.78 -1.49 6.08
C PRO A 115 15.12 -0.05 5.68
N GLU A 116 16.26 0.14 5.01
CA GLU A 116 16.70 1.45 4.52
C GLU A 116 15.73 2.04 3.49
N LEU A 117 15.11 1.20 2.66
CA LEU A 117 14.11 1.65 1.69
C LEU A 117 12.82 2.12 2.39
N LEU A 118 12.43 1.44 3.49
CA LEU A 118 11.30 1.86 4.33
C LEU A 118 11.61 3.18 5.05
N SER A 119 12.82 3.33 5.59
CA SER A 119 13.29 4.58 6.20
C SER A 119 13.20 5.74 5.22
N ARG A 120 13.73 5.55 4.00
CA ARG A 120 13.62 6.55 2.93
C ARG A 120 12.17 6.84 2.57
N LEU A 121 11.28 5.84 2.49
CA LEU A 121 9.85 6.10 2.25
C LEU A 121 9.20 6.91 3.39
N GLY A 122 9.61 6.66 4.64
CA GLY A 122 9.11 7.35 5.84
C GLY A 122 9.57 8.81 5.96
N GLN A 123 10.72 9.15 5.37
CA GLN A 123 11.23 10.52 5.35
C GLN A 123 10.30 11.44 4.56
N ARG A 124 9.85 12.53 5.19
CA ARG A 124 9.06 13.57 4.52
C ARG A 124 9.94 14.37 3.59
N GLU A 125 9.51 14.49 2.34
CA GLU A 125 10.16 15.35 1.33
C GLU A 125 9.21 16.50 0.96
N GLY A 126 9.55 17.72 1.38
CA GLY A 126 8.73 18.91 1.17
C GLY A 126 7.31 18.77 1.74
N ASP A 127 6.30 19.15 0.96
CA ASP A 127 4.89 19.07 1.32
C ASP A 127 4.24 17.68 1.11
N SER A 128 5.04 16.66 0.77
CA SER A 128 4.51 15.32 0.55
C SER A 128 3.97 14.72 1.85
N PRO A 129 2.80 14.05 1.84
CA PRO A 129 2.37 13.23 2.96
C PRO A 129 3.45 12.22 3.35
N GLY A 130 3.58 11.93 4.64
CA GLY A 130 4.44 10.83 5.10
C GLY A 130 3.97 9.47 4.60
N ALA A 131 4.77 8.42 4.85
CA ALA A 131 4.43 7.06 4.47
C ALA A 131 3.05 6.63 5.04
N SER A 132 2.28 5.94 4.21
CA SER A 132 1.02 5.28 4.58
C SER A 132 1.13 3.76 4.45
N PRO A 133 0.30 2.96 5.14
CA PRO A 133 0.27 1.51 4.96
C PRO A 133 0.10 1.11 3.49
N MET A 134 -0.76 1.84 2.75
CA MET A 134 -0.97 1.60 1.32
C MET A 134 0.28 1.87 0.48
N ALA A 135 1.03 2.94 0.77
CA ALA A 135 2.27 3.24 0.08
C ALA A 135 3.34 2.16 0.31
N VAL A 136 3.43 1.64 1.54
CA VAL A 136 4.34 0.55 1.89
C VAL A 136 3.95 -0.75 1.18
N LEU A 137 2.66 -1.09 1.13
CA LEU A 137 2.16 -2.25 0.40
C LEU A 137 2.51 -2.16 -1.10
N VAL A 138 2.27 -1.01 -1.72
CA VAL A 138 2.57 -0.79 -3.14
C VAL A 138 4.06 -0.86 -3.42
N LEU A 139 4.90 -0.30 -2.53
CA LEU A 139 6.36 -0.44 -2.62
C LEU A 139 6.78 -1.92 -2.61
N ALA A 140 6.27 -2.69 -1.65
CA ALA A 140 6.58 -4.11 -1.53
C ALA A 140 6.12 -4.90 -2.76
N ASP A 141 4.90 -4.66 -3.25
CA ASP A 141 4.35 -5.29 -4.45
C ASP A 141 5.19 -5.03 -5.71
N LEU A 142 5.76 -3.82 -5.84
CA LEU A 142 6.63 -3.46 -6.96
C LEU A 142 8.00 -4.13 -6.86
N VAL A 143 8.61 -4.14 -5.67
CA VAL A 143 9.90 -4.81 -5.43
C VAL A 143 9.77 -6.33 -5.64
N GLU A 144 8.70 -6.93 -5.13
CA GLU A 144 8.38 -8.35 -5.32
C GLU A 144 8.13 -8.70 -6.80
N ALA A 145 7.58 -7.75 -7.58
CA ALA A 145 7.43 -7.89 -9.03
C ALA A 145 8.75 -7.72 -9.81
N GLY A 146 9.88 -7.47 -9.13
CA GLY A 146 11.20 -7.32 -9.74
C GLY A 146 11.51 -5.90 -10.25
N VAL A 147 10.71 -4.90 -9.86
CA VAL A 147 11.05 -3.49 -10.14
C VAL A 147 12.24 -3.10 -9.26
N PRO A 148 13.30 -2.49 -9.80
CA PRO A 148 14.44 -2.04 -9.00
C PRO A 148 14.00 -1.14 -7.83
N ALA A 149 14.54 -1.37 -6.63
CA ALA A 149 14.10 -0.74 -5.38
C ALA A 149 14.00 0.79 -5.45
N ASP A 150 15.02 1.47 -5.97
CA ASP A 150 15.01 2.94 -6.11
C ASP A 150 13.94 3.43 -7.09
N ARG A 151 13.63 2.65 -8.13
CA ARG A 151 12.58 2.98 -9.10
C ARG A 151 11.20 2.81 -8.47
N ALA A 152 10.99 1.73 -7.72
CA ALA A 152 9.76 1.50 -6.97
C ALA A 152 9.52 2.62 -5.94
N LEU A 153 10.55 2.97 -5.16
CA LEU A 153 10.49 4.07 -4.19
C LEU A 153 10.15 5.42 -4.87
N GLY A 154 10.84 5.76 -5.96
CA GLY A 154 10.57 6.99 -6.70
C GLY A 154 9.14 7.05 -7.25
N MET A 155 8.60 5.93 -7.72
CA MET A 155 7.23 5.83 -8.20
C MET A 155 6.19 6.00 -7.09
N VAL A 156 6.41 5.42 -5.92
CA VAL A 156 5.52 5.56 -4.75
C VAL A 156 5.57 6.97 -4.19
N ARG A 157 6.76 7.57 -4.05
CA ARG A 157 6.91 8.98 -3.64
C ARG A 157 6.23 9.93 -4.62
N GLU A 158 6.32 9.67 -5.92
CA GLU A 158 5.56 10.44 -6.92
C GLU A 158 4.05 10.38 -6.66
N ALA A 159 3.50 9.18 -6.44
CA ALA A 159 2.09 9.00 -6.13
C ALA A 159 1.68 9.74 -4.83
N LEU A 160 2.50 9.71 -3.79
CA LEU A 160 2.28 10.46 -2.54
C LEU A 160 2.28 11.98 -2.77
N ARG A 161 3.27 12.52 -3.49
CA ARG A 161 3.32 13.94 -3.87
C ARG A 161 2.11 14.36 -4.70
N MET A 162 1.61 13.47 -5.55
CA MET A 162 0.41 13.68 -6.35
C MET A 162 -0.90 13.49 -5.56
N ARG A 163 -0.82 13.11 -4.28
CA ARG A 163 -1.98 12.76 -3.43
C ARG A 163 -2.89 11.73 -4.12
N THR A 164 -2.29 10.78 -4.83
CA THR A 164 -2.98 9.69 -5.50
C THR A 164 -3.84 8.92 -4.50
N GLY A 165 -5.11 8.66 -4.83
CA GLY A 165 -5.99 7.88 -3.95
C GLY A 165 -5.56 6.41 -3.84
N GLU A 166 -5.91 5.74 -2.75
CA GLU A 166 -5.46 4.37 -2.47
C GLU A 166 -5.82 3.37 -3.59
N GLN A 167 -7.04 3.43 -4.13
CA GLN A 167 -7.46 2.58 -5.25
C GLN A 167 -6.60 2.79 -6.50
N GLN A 168 -6.21 4.04 -6.76
CA GLN A 168 -5.35 4.37 -7.89
C GLN A 168 -3.92 3.89 -7.65
N MET A 169 -3.42 3.95 -6.41
CA MET A 169 -2.12 3.37 -6.06
C MET A 169 -2.11 1.84 -6.25
N LEU A 170 -3.16 1.14 -5.83
CA LEU A 170 -3.30 -0.29 -6.10
C LEU A 170 -3.41 -0.58 -7.61
N GLY A 171 -4.10 0.29 -8.37
CA GLY A 171 -4.18 0.20 -9.82
C GLY A 171 -2.81 0.28 -10.51
N MET A 172 -1.83 0.98 -9.91
CA MET A 172 -0.47 1.05 -10.44
C MET A 172 0.20 -0.33 -10.48
N THR A 173 0.11 -1.10 -9.39
CA THR A 173 0.74 -2.44 -9.33
C THR A 173 0.07 -3.41 -10.30
N ALA A 174 -1.26 -3.36 -10.39
CA ALA A 174 -2.03 -4.14 -11.34
C ALA A 174 -1.62 -3.83 -12.79
N ARG A 175 -1.40 -2.55 -13.12
CA ARG A 175 -0.98 -2.11 -14.45
C ARG A 175 0.46 -2.54 -14.77
N VAL A 176 1.39 -2.43 -13.83
CA VAL A 176 2.77 -2.93 -14.00
C VAL A 176 2.75 -4.43 -14.31
N ARG A 177 2.05 -5.22 -13.50
CA ARG A 177 1.91 -6.67 -13.73
C ARG A 177 1.25 -6.98 -15.08
N GLN A 178 0.29 -6.17 -15.53
CA GLN A 178 -0.32 -6.32 -16.85
C GLN A 178 0.68 -6.09 -17.98
N LEU A 179 1.49 -5.04 -17.92
CA LEU A 179 2.52 -4.74 -18.93
C LEU A 179 3.61 -5.83 -18.95
N MET A 180 3.98 -6.37 -17.79
CA MET A 180 4.91 -7.50 -17.71
C MET A 180 4.34 -8.76 -18.39
N ARG A 181 3.05 -9.04 -18.22
CA ARG A 181 2.37 -10.13 -18.96
C ARG A 181 2.34 -9.91 -20.48
N GLN A 182 2.50 -8.66 -20.93
CA GLN A 182 2.61 -8.29 -22.34
C GLN A 182 4.06 -8.33 -22.85
N GLY A 183 5.00 -8.84 -22.04
CA GLY A 183 6.40 -9.03 -22.42
C GLY A 183 7.34 -7.87 -22.07
N GLN A 184 6.85 -6.83 -21.38
CA GLN A 184 7.74 -5.76 -20.93
C GLN A 184 8.59 -6.18 -19.72
N SER A 185 9.79 -5.63 -19.62
CA SER A 185 10.59 -5.76 -18.40
C SER A 185 9.88 -5.06 -17.20
N PRO A 186 10.12 -5.48 -15.95
CA PRO A 186 9.56 -4.80 -14.78
C PRO A 186 9.88 -3.31 -14.73
N GLN A 187 11.10 -2.94 -15.12
CA GLN A 187 11.56 -1.55 -15.17
C GLN A 187 10.78 -0.73 -16.21
N ASP A 188 10.64 -1.23 -17.43
CA ASP A 188 9.95 -0.50 -18.51
C ASP A 188 8.46 -0.36 -18.20
N ALA A 189 7.86 -1.41 -17.64
CA ALA A 189 6.47 -1.40 -17.19
C ALA A 189 6.24 -0.33 -16.10
N ALA A 190 7.09 -0.31 -15.06
CA ALA A 190 7.01 0.69 -13.99
C ALA A 190 7.19 2.12 -14.53
N GLU A 191 8.14 2.33 -15.42
CA GLU A 191 8.40 3.63 -16.03
C GLU A 191 7.23 4.10 -16.92
N GLN A 192 6.58 3.19 -17.65
CA GLN A 192 5.38 3.51 -18.42
C GLN A 192 4.21 3.92 -17.51
N VAL A 193 4.01 3.24 -16.39
CA VAL A 193 2.96 3.61 -15.42
C VAL A 193 3.29 4.95 -14.76
N ARG A 194 4.53 5.17 -14.33
CA ARG A 194 5.00 6.43 -13.75
C ARG A 194 4.77 7.62 -14.68
N ARG A 195 5.13 7.50 -15.96
CA ARG A 195 4.85 8.54 -16.98
C ARG A 195 3.36 8.81 -17.16
N SER A 196 2.52 7.79 -17.02
CA SER A 196 1.07 7.94 -17.13
C SER A 196 0.48 8.68 -15.93
N LEU A 197 0.99 8.44 -14.72
CA LEU A 197 0.63 9.22 -13.53
C LEU A 197 0.94 10.71 -13.74
N GLN A 198 2.15 11.02 -14.20
CA GLN A 198 2.58 12.41 -14.45
C GLN A 198 1.70 13.14 -15.46
N ARG A 199 1.28 12.47 -16.54
CA ARG A 199 0.37 13.04 -17.55
C ARG A 199 -1.04 13.31 -17.00
N GLY A 200 -1.51 12.50 -16.05
CA GLY A 200 -2.82 12.68 -15.40
C GLY A 200 -2.98 14.01 -14.64
N ARG A 201 -1.87 14.68 -14.28
CA ARG A 201 -1.89 16.02 -13.66
C ARG A 201 -2.03 17.16 -14.67
N GLY A 202 -1.71 16.93 -15.95
CA GLY A 202 -1.72 17.95 -17.01
C GLY A 202 -2.94 17.90 -17.93
N GLY A 203 -3.76 16.86 -17.84
CA GLY A 203 -4.98 16.69 -18.63
C GLY A 203 -6.21 16.87 -17.75
N GLY A 204 -6.64 18.11 -17.54
CA GLY A 204 -8.02 18.38 -17.17
C GLY A 204 -8.93 17.95 -18.31
N VAL A 205 -9.26 16.66 -18.38
CA VAL A 205 -10.37 16.19 -19.20
C VAL A 205 -11.61 16.59 -18.41
N GLY A 206 -12.23 17.71 -18.81
CA GLY A 206 -13.59 18.03 -18.39
C GLY A 206 -14.51 16.83 -18.61
N PRO A 207 -15.67 16.78 -17.93
CA PRO A 207 -16.58 15.65 -18.02
C PRO A 207 -16.81 15.27 -19.49
N PRO A 208 -16.90 13.96 -19.81
CA PRO A 208 -17.08 13.52 -21.18
C PRO A 208 -18.30 14.21 -21.77
N VAL A 209 -18.08 14.99 -22.85
CA VAL A 209 -19.17 15.55 -23.62
C VAL A 209 -19.97 14.37 -24.18
N PRO A 210 -21.30 14.32 -23.95
CA PRO A 210 -22.14 13.28 -24.52
C PRO A 210 -21.99 13.24 -26.05
N PRO A 211 -22.02 12.06 -26.67
CA PRO A 211 -22.07 11.93 -28.13
C PRO A 211 -23.24 12.76 -28.68
N GLY A 212 -22.94 13.74 -29.54
CA GLY A 212 -23.95 14.62 -30.16
C GLY A 212 -23.78 16.13 -29.88
N SER A 213 -22.76 16.55 -29.14
CA SER A 213 -22.49 17.98 -28.94
C SER A 213 -21.57 18.52 -30.05
N GLU A 214 -22.12 19.11 -31.11
CA GLU A 214 -21.30 19.84 -32.08
C GLU A 214 -20.67 21.09 -31.44
N PRO A 215 -19.40 21.43 -31.75
CA PRO A 215 -18.81 22.66 -31.28
C PRO A 215 -19.52 23.86 -31.93
N SER A 216 -20.18 24.69 -31.12
CA SER A 216 -20.81 25.92 -31.59
C SER A 216 -19.76 26.95 -31.99
N THR A 217 -19.35 26.94 -33.26
CA THR A 217 -18.62 28.06 -33.86
C THR A 217 -19.58 29.22 -34.14
N LYS A 218 -19.87 30.03 -33.12
CA LYS A 218 -20.48 31.37 -33.24
C LYS A 218 -19.75 32.31 -32.25
N GLY A 219 -19.11 33.39 -32.62
CA GLY A 219 -18.81 33.97 -33.92
C GLY A 219 -17.74 35.05 -33.72
N ARG A 220 -16.73 35.06 -34.59
CA ARG A 220 -15.75 36.16 -34.68
C ARG A 220 -15.66 36.59 -36.14
N ARG A 221 -16.38 37.64 -36.49
CA ARG A 221 -16.18 38.47 -37.68
C ARG A 221 -16.44 39.90 -37.20
N GLN A 222 -15.40 40.65 -36.82
CA GLN A 222 -14.45 41.36 -37.68
C GLN A 222 -15.18 42.23 -38.71
N GLY A 223 -15.09 43.55 -38.50
CA GLY A 223 -15.82 44.57 -39.23
C GLY A 223 -15.16 44.97 -40.55
N GLY A 224 -15.69 46.06 -41.11
CA GLY A 224 -15.02 46.82 -42.16
C GLY A 224 -15.87 47.10 -43.39
N ASN A 225 -16.58 48.23 -43.33
CA ASN A 225 -16.52 49.32 -44.32
C ASN A 225 -17.22 49.18 -45.69
N GLY A 226 -17.93 50.27 -46.07
CA GLY A 226 -17.95 50.71 -47.48
C GLY A 226 -19.30 50.99 -48.16
N ARG A 227 -19.76 52.25 -48.06
CA ARG A 227 -20.33 53.13 -49.12
C ARG A 227 -21.48 52.64 -50.03
N GLY A 228 -22.57 53.43 -50.02
CA GLY A 228 -22.95 54.23 -51.19
C GLY A 228 -24.35 54.05 -51.78
N GLY A 229 -25.13 55.15 -51.82
CA GLY A 229 -25.84 55.58 -53.03
C GLY A 229 -27.37 55.52 -53.09
N GLY A 230 -28.00 56.71 -53.11
CA GLY A 230 -29.30 57.02 -53.75
C GLY A 230 -30.56 56.53 -53.02
N ARG A 231 -31.63 57.30 -52.86
CA ARG A 231 -32.12 58.53 -53.50
C ARG A 231 -32.89 59.35 -52.47
#